data_AF-A0A7N2MCK3-F1
#
_entry.id   AF-A0A7N2MCK3-F1
#
_cell.length_a   1.000
_cell.length_b   1.000
_cell.length_c   1.000
_cell.angle_alpha   90.00
_cell.angle_beta   90.00
_cell.angle_gamma   90.00
#
_symmetry.space_group_name_H-M   'P 1'
#
loop_
_entity.id
_entity.type
_entity.pdbx_description
1 polymer ?
#
loop_
_entity_poly.entity_id
_entity_poly.type
_entity_poly.pdbx_seq_one_letter_code
_entity_poly.pdbx_strand_id
1 'polypeptide(L)'
;MASTKQQHYVCLALLLILVACASQAMSHILQDEIRFPVSIDTERSDFQFYSSGVFTGACGTSLDHDVTAVGTIMASTKQLNYICLALLFILVACTSQAMPRTLQDEMYEKHEQWMANYGRIYKDIIEKEKHYKIFKENVAYIESFNNAANKPYKLSVNQFADLTNEDFKASRNRFKGHECSTKTTSFKYENVTAVPSTLDWRKKGAVTPIKDQGQCGCCWAFSAVAATEGITQLTTGKLISLSEQELVDCDTSGVDQGCEGGLMDNAFQFIQDNHGLTTEASYPYTGVDGTCNTNQEAKHAATINGHEDVPANNENALLNAVASQPVSVAIDAGGSDFQFYSSGVFTGACGTSLDHGVTAVGYGVTNDGSKYWLVKNSWGTQWVEEGYVRMQRNVAAKEGLRGIAMQAPYPTA
;
A
#
# COMPACT_ATOMS: atom_id res chain seq x y z
N MET A 1 47.95 39.93 42.34
CA MET A 1 46.49 39.85 42.09
C MET A 1 46.10 39.94 40.60
N ALA A 2 46.92 39.45 39.65
CA ALA A 2 46.61 39.50 38.20
C ALA A 2 46.39 38.14 37.52
N SER A 3 46.70 37.01 38.19
CA SER A 3 46.69 35.68 37.55
C SER A 3 45.30 35.02 37.45
N THR A 4 44.35 35.37 38.33
CA THR A 4 43.00 34.77 38.34
C THR A 4 42.12 35.29 37.21
N LYS A 5 42.17 36.59 36.90
CA LYS A 5 41.38 37.15 35.78
C LYS A 5 41.78 36.53 34.44
N GLN A 6 43.07 36.27 34.21
CA GLN A 6 43.55 35.72 32.94
C GLN A 6 43.13 34.26 32.72
N GLN A 7 43.00 33.45 33.78
CA GLN A 7 42.45 32.09 33.69
C GLN A 7 40.93 32.06 33.47
N HIS A 8 40.19 33.00 34.07
CA HIS A 8 38.75 33.14 33.83
C HIS A 8 38.44 33.53 32.37
N TYR A 9 39.24 34.40 31.75
CA TYR A 9 39.08 34.76 30.34
C TYR A 9 39.40 33.61 29.38
N VAL A 10 40.40 32.78 29.69
CA VAL A 10 40.74 31.59 28.87
C VAL A 10 39.64 30.53 28.96
N CYS A 11 39.05 30.32 30.14
CA CYS A 11 37.95 29.36 30.31
C CYS A 11 36.66 29.84 29.62
N LEU A 12 36.36 31.14 29.69
CA LEU A 12 35.22 31.74 28.99
C LEU A 12 35.40 31.71 27.46
N ALA A 13 36.63 31.95 26.98
CA ALA A 13 36.96 31.86 25.56
C ALA A 13 36.84 30.42 25.03
N LEU A 14 37.31 29.42 25.78
CA LEU A 14 37.16 28.01 25.41
C LEU A 14 35.69 27.56 25.42
N LEU A 15 34.89 28.05 26.37
CA LEU A 15 33.44 27.78 26.42
C LEU A 15 32.71 28.39 25.22
N LEU A 16 33.05 29.64 24.85
CA LEU A 16 32.49 30.32 23.69
C LEU A 16 32.90 29.66 22.37
N ILE A 17 34.13 29.16 22.26
CA ILE A 17 34.61 28.39 21.10
C ILE A 17 33.87 27.05 20.98
N LEU A 18 33.64 26.35 22.10
CA LEU A 18 32.88 25.09 22.12
C LEU A 18 31.40 25.29 21.76
N VAL A 19 30.78 26.36 22.25
CA VAL A 19 29.39 26.73 21.90
C VAL A 19 29.30 27.14 20.42
N ALA A 20 30.29 27.88 19.90
CA ALA A 20 30.35 28.22 18.48
C ALA A 20 30.55 26.97 17.59
N CYS A 21 31.44 26.05 17.96
CA CYS A 21 31.61 24.78 17.24
C CYS A 21 30.35 23.90 17.28
N ALA A 22 29.64 23.84 18.40
CA ALA A 22 28.39 23.11 18.51
C ALA A 22 27.27 23.73 17.66
N SER A 23 27.17 25.06 17.64
CA SER A 23 26.22 25.78 16.78
C SER A 23 26.52 25.61 15.30
N GLN A 24 27.81 25.54 14.91
CA GLN A 24 28.24 25.40 13.52
C GLN A 24 28.10 23.95 13.03
N ALA A 25 28.26 22.96 13.92
CA ALA A 25 27.93 21.57 13.64
C ALA A 25 26.41 21.37 13.46
N MET A 26 25.59 22.06 14.27
CA MET A 26 24.12 22.01 14.13
C MET A 26 23.63 22.70 12.84
N SER A 27 24.28 23.78 12.40
CA SER A 27 23.95 24.41 11.12
C SER A 27 24.38 23.59 9.90
N HIS A 28 25.45 22.80 10.00
CA HIS A 28 25.86 21.88 8.94
C HIS A 28 24.91 20.68 8.81
N ILE A 29 24.42 20.14 9.93
CA ILE A 29 23.44 19.04 9.93
C ILE A 29 22.09 19.49 9.36
N LEU A 30 21.67 20.74 9.61
CA LEU A 30 20.43 21.31 9.05
C LEU A 30 20.55 21.74 7.58
N GLN A 31 21.77 21.95 7.06
CA GLN A 31 21.99 22.31 5.66
C GLN A 31 22.17 21.11 4.73
N ASP A 32 22.53 19.94 5.26
CA ASP A 32 22.64 18.70 4.48
C ASP A 32 21.28 18.02 4.20
N GLU A 33 20.19 18.45 4.85
CA GLU A 33 18.83 17.96 4.58
C GLU A 33 18.02 18.80 3.58
N ILE A 34 18.58 19.89 3.03
CA ILE A 34 17.89 20.68 2.00
C ILE A 34 18.85 21.00 0.85
N ARG A 35 18.98 20.08 -0.11
CA ARG A 35 19.52 20.41 -1.43
C ARG A 35 18.87 19.60 -2.55
N PHE A 36 17.87 20.19 -3.19
CA PHE A 36 17.51 19.92 -4.58
C PHE A 36 18.60 20.48 -5.52
N PRO A 37 18.86 19.87 -6.69
CA PRO A 37 19.87 20.38 -7.61
C PRO A 37 19.26 21.45 -8.51
N VAL A 38 19.82 22.65 -8.51
CA VAL A 38 19.69 23.63 -9.59
C VAL A 38 21.09 24.15 -9.90
N SER A 39 21.56 23.88 -11.13
CA SER A 39 22.73 24.53 -11.74
C SER A 39 22.49 26.02 -11.91
N ILE A 40 23.54 26.84 -11.76
CA ILE A 40 23.95 27.94 -12.67
C ILE A 40 25.26 28.56 -12.15
N ASP A 41 26.18 28.82 -13.09
CA ASP A 41 27.47 29.53 -12.98
C ASP A 41 27.35 30.96 -12.41
N THR A 42 28.37 31.47 -11.69
CA THR A 42 29.24 32.60 -12.10
C THR A 42 30.08 33.21 -10.95
N GLU A 43 31.36 33.45 -11.28
CA GLU A 43 32.28 34.55 -10.90
C GLU A 43 32.56 35.00 -9.44
N ARG A 44 33.83 34.78 -9.05
CA ARG A 44 34.90 35.77 -8.77
C ARG A 44 34.60 36.99 -7.87
N SER A 45 35.29 37.06 -6.72
CA SER A 45 36.02 38.28 -6.28
C SER A 45 36.89 38.03 -5.04
N ASP A 46 38.15 38.43 -5.15
CA ASP A 46 39.20 38.51 -4.12
C ASP A 46 38.81 39.37 -2.90
N PHE A 47 39.42 39.16 -1.73
CA PHE A 47 40.06 40.26 -0.98
C PHE A 47 41.06 39.75 0.09
N GLN A 48 42.14 40.51 0.21
CA GLN A 48 43.44 40.20 0.81
C GLN A 48 43.51 40.30 2.34
N PHE A 49 44.46 39.53 2.88
CA PHE A 49 45.09 39.65 4.19
C PHE A 49 45.81 40.98 4.38
N TYR A 50 45.73 41.55 5.60
CA TYR A 50 46.80 42.39 6.16
C TYR A 50 47.14 41.96 7.59
N SER A 51 48.44 41.83 7.81
CA SER A 51 49.14 41.47 9.03
C SER A 51 49.64 42.74 9.75
N SER A 52 49.92 42.59 11.04
CA SER A 52 51.05 43.18 11.80
C SER A 52 50.69 44.14 12.93
N GLY A 53 51.38 43.94 14.06
CA GLY A 53 51.33 44.79 15.24
C GLY A 53 52.03 44.16 16.45
N VAL A 54 53.37 44.12 16.43
CA VAL A 54 54.25 43.78 17.55
C VAL A 54 54.46 45.03 18.42
N PHE A 55 54.42 44.90 19.76
CA PHE A 55 55.07 45.87 20.65
C PHE A 55 55.74 45.16 21.83
N THR A 56 57.03 45.45 21.97
CA THR A 56 57.98 45.02 22.99
C THR A 56 57.94 45.91 24.23
N GLY A 57 58.22 45.37 25.42
CA GLY A 57 58.48 46.16 26.62
C GLY A 57 59.05 45.31 27.76
N ALA A 58 60.20 45.71 28.28
CA ALA A 58 61.18 44.89 29.01
C ALA A 58 61.03 44.88 30.55
N CYS A 59 61.87 44.01 31.13
CA CYS A 59 62.03 43.55 32.51
C CYS A 59 62.40 44.61 33.56
N GLY A 60 62.02 44.37 34.82
CA GLY A 60 62.51 45.04 36.03
C GLY A 60 62.21 44.22 37.29
N THR A 61 63.25 43.94 38.07
CA THR A 61 63.38 43.00 39.21
C THR A 61 62.98 43.58 40.58
N SER A 62 62.46 42.77 41.52
CA SER A 62 63.14 42.38 42.79
C SER A 62 62.21 41.78 43.86
N LEU A 63 62.62 40.61 44.38
CA LEU A 63 62.67 40.12 45.77
C LEU A 63 61.46 40.07 46.73
N ASP A 64 61.35 38.85 47.29
CA ASP A 64 61.07 38.43 48.67
C ASP A 64 59.68 37.97 49.15
N HIS A 65 59.73 36.73 49.68
CA HIS A 65 58.94 36.05 50.71
C HIS A 65 57.40 36.05 50.63
N ASP A 66 56.80 34.86 50.45
CA ASP A 66 56.19 34.17 51.62
C ASP A 66 55.69 32.74 51.29
N VAL A 67 55.97 31.81 52.20
CA VAL A 67 55.53 30.42 52.17
C VAL A 67 54.20 30.33 52.89
N THR A 68 53.07 30.43 52.18
CA THR A 68 51.73 30.09 52.76
C THR A 68 50.61 29.84 51.73
N ALA A 69 50.89 29.62 50.44
CA ALA A 69 49.85 29.53 49.41
C ALA A 69 49.48 28.10 48.93
N VAL A 70 50.02 27.03 49.53
CA VAL A 70 49.84 25.67 48.99
C VAL A 70 48.50 25.03 49.40
N GLY A 71 47.91 25.44 50.54
CA GLY A 71 46.64 24.88 51.02
C GLY A 71 45.39 25.36 50.26
N THR A 72 45.39 26.61 49.78
CA THR A 72 44.20 27.25 49.19
C THR A 72 44.07 27.00 47.68
N ILE A 73 45.19 26.79 46.98
CA ILE A 73 45.23 26.50 45.54
C ILE A 73 44.73 25.06 45.24
N MET A 74 45.00 24.09 46.13
CA MET A 74 44.50 22.71 45.99
C MET A 74 42.98 22.58 46.21
N ALA A 75 42.37 23.48 46.99
CA ALA A 75 40.91 23.47 47.21
C ALA A 75 40.15 24.00 45.97
N SER A 76 40.72 24.99 45.27
CA SER A 76 40.15 25.60 44.07
C SER A 76 40.18 24.67 42.84
N THR A 77 41.27 23.91 42.65
CA THR A 77 41.37 22.92 41.56
C THR A 77 40.46 21.72 41.75
N LYS A 78 40.25 21.28 43.01
CA LYS A 78 39.27 20.23 43.31
C LYS A 78 37.84 20.70 43.01
N GLN A 79 37.44 21.90 43.44
CA GLN A 79 36.12 22.45 43.12
C GLN A 79 35.90 22.62 41.61
N LEU A 80 36.90 23.11 40.87
CA LEU A 80 36.79 23.25 39.42
C LEU A 80 36.67 21.90 38.71
N ASN A 81 37.41 20.88 39.16
CA ASN A 81 37.28 19.51 38.66
C ASN A 81 35.89 18.92 38.94
N TYR A 82 35.30 19.15 40.11
CA TYR A 82 33.94 18.69 40.42
C TYR A 82 32.88 19.38 39.55
N ILE A 83 33.04 20.67 39.25
CA ILE A 83 32.12 21.41 38.36
C ILE A 83 32.26 20.90 36.92
N CYS A 84 33.49 20.70 36.43
CA CYS A 84 33.73 20.13 35.11
C CYS A 84 33.18 18.71 34.98
N LEU A 85 33.36 17.86 35.99
CA LEU A 85 32.78 16.51 36.04
C LEU A 85 31.25 16.57 36.06
N ALA A 86 30.65 17.45 36.86
CA ALA A 86 29.20 17.63 36.90
C ALA A 86 28.62 18.08 35.56
N LEU A 87 29.28 19.02 34.87
CA LEU A 87 28.89 19.47 33.54
C LEU A 87 29.05 18.37 32.48
N LEU A 88 30.10 17.54 32.57
CA LEU A 88 30.28 16.37 31.71
C LEU A 88 29.18 15.31 31.95
N PHE A 89 28.81 15.07 33.21
CA PHE A 89 27.69 14.18 33.55
C PHE A 89 26.35 14.71 33.04
N ILE A 90 26.10 16.02 33.13
CA ILE A 90 24.89 16.66 32.58
C ILE A 90 24.87 16.55 31.05
N LEU A 91 26.00 16.80 30.37
CA LEU A 91 26.13 16.63 28.92
C LEU A 91 25.88 15.18 28.49
N VAL A 92 26.48 14.19 29.17
CA VAL A 92 26.26 12.77 28.89
C VAL A 92 24.80 12.36 29.15
N ALA A 93 24.18 12.88 30.22
CA ALA A 93 22.77 12.65 30.53
C ALA A 93 21.79 13.34 29.55
N CYS A 94 22.19 14.46 28.96
CA CYS A 94 21.43 15.13 27.90
C CYS A 94 21.58 14.43 26.54
N THR A 95 22.75 13.91 26.20
CA THR A 95 22.97 13.18 24.94
C THR A 95 22.36 11.78 24.93
N SER A 96 22.24 11.13 26.10
CA SER A 96 21.66 9.78 26.24
C SER A 96 20.13 9.76 26.19
N GLN A 97 19.47 10.92 26.28
CA GLN A 97 18.02 11.03 26.11
C GLN A 97 17.58 11.31 24.66
N ALA A 98 18.51 11.59 23.75
CA ALA A 98 18.17 12.13 22.43
C ALA A 98 18.15 11.12 21.26
N MET A 99 18.59 9.86 21.42
CA MET A 99 18.96 9.02 20.26
C MET A 99 18.31 7.62 20.11
N PRO A 100 17.38 7.15 20.97
CA PRO A 100 16.52 6.01 20.57
C PRO A 100 15.00 6.21 20.76
N ARG A 101 14.52 7.32 21.36
CA ARG A 101 13.08 7.51 21.60
C ARG A 101 12.28 7.96 20.37
N THR A 102 12.89 8.66 19.41
CA THR A 102 12.15 9.37 18.35
C THR A 102 11.52 8.46 17.28
N LEU A 103 12.23 7.44 16.77
CA LEU A 103 11.73 6.61 15.66
C LEU A 103 10.64 5.61 16.08
N GLN A 104 10.76 5.05 17.30
CA GLN A 104 9.78 4.09 17.80
C GLN A 104 8.46 4.76 18.18
N ASP A 105 8.53 5.98 18.72
CA ASP A 105 7.35 6.77 19.07
C ASP A 105 6.61 7.24 17.79
N GLU A 106 7.32 7.61 16.72
CA GLU A 106 6.72 8.04 15.44
C GLU A 106 5.95 6.91 14.72
N MET A 107 6.54 5.71 14.61
CA MET A 107 5.86 4.58 13.96
C MET A 107 4.61 4.14 14.75
N TYR A 108 4.66 4.24 16.08
CA TYR A 108 3.52 3.95 16.93
C TYR A 108 2.39 4.97 16.70
N GLU A 109 2.70 6.26 16.63
CA GLU A 109 1.73 7.30 16.30
C GLU A 109 1.10 7.08 14.90
N LYS A 110 1.92 6.72 13.90
CA LYS A 110 1.44 6.37 12.55
C LYS A 110 0.45 5.18 12.58
N HIS A 111 0.71 4.19 13.42
CA HIS A 111 -0.20 3.06 13.63
C HIS A 111 -1.51 3.49 14.30
N GLU A 112 -1.47 4.34 15.34
CA GLU A 112 -2.70 4.86 15.97
C GLU A 112 -3.56 5.66 14.98
N GLN A 113 -2.94 6.51 14.16
CA GLN A 113 -3.64 7.27 13.12
C GLN A 113 -4.23 6.35 12.05
N TRP A 114 -3.48 5.35 11.59
CA TRP A 114 -3.96 4.36 10.64
C TRP A 114 -5.15 3.56 11.20
N MET A 115 -5.08 3.11 12.45
CA MET A 115 -6.19 2.42 13.09
C MET A 115 -7.44 3.30 13.17
N ALA A 116 -7.30 4.57 13.53
CA ALA A 116 -8.42 5.52 13.56
C ALA A 116 -9.04 5.71 12.17
N ASN A 117 -8.22 5.83 11.12
CA ASN A 117 -8.69 5.99 9.75
C ASN A 117 -9.46 4.78 9.21
N TYR A 118 -9.04 3.57 9.58
CA TYR A 118 -9.65 2.32 9.14
C TYR A 118 -10.60 1.68 10.17
N GLY A 119 -10.90 2.38 11.27
CA GLY A 119 -11.80 1.90 12.32
C GLY A 119 -11.33 0.60 12.99
N ARG A 120 -10.01 0.40 13.11
CA ARG A 120 -9.42 -0.82 13.66
C ARG A 120 -9.54 -0.86 15.18
N ILE A 121 -10.09 -1.95 15.69
CA ILE A 121 -10.25 -2.23 17.11
C ILE A 121 -9.75 -3.64 17.38
N TYR A 122 -8.83 -3.78 18.32
CA TYR A 122 -8.30 -5.07 18.78
C TYR A 122 -8.92 -5.45 20.11
N LYS A 123 -9.03 -6.75 20.37
CA LYS A 123 -9.59 -7.33 21.59
C LYS A 123 -8.82 -6.94 22.83
N ASP A 124 -7.49 -6.96 22.74
CA ASP A 124 -6.59 -6.67 23.86
C ASP A 124 -5.24 -6.10 23.39
N ILE A 125 -4.41 -5.70 24.36
CA ILE A 125 -3.10 -5.10 24.08
C ILE A 125 -2.11 -6.09 23.46
N ILE A 126 -2.29 -7.39 23.69
CA ILE A 126 -1.40 -8.43 23.14
C ILE A 126 -1.68 -8.58 21.65
N GLU A 127 -2.96 -8.61 21.26
CA GLU A 127 -3.37 -8.59 19.86
C GLU A 127 -2.92 -7.30 19.16
N LYS A 128 -3.13 -6.13 19.79
CA LYS A 128 -2.66 -4.85 19.26
C LYS A 128 -1.15 -4.84 19.02
N GLU A 129 -0.36 -5.35 19.95
CA GLU A 129 1.10 -5.41 19.81
C GLU A 129 1.54 -6.39 18.70
N LYS A 130 0.81 -7.50 18.50
CA LYS A 130 1.04 -8.41 17.37
C LYS A 130 0.80 -7.69 16.04
N HIS A 131 -0.36 -7.05 15.89
CA HIS A 131 -0.73 -6.34 14.66
C HIS A 131 0.15 -5.11 14.40
N TYR A 132 0.60 -4.41 15.45
CA TYR A 132 1.56 -3.32 15.32
C TYR A 132 2.89 -3.76 14.71
N LYS A 133 3.40 -4.94 15.09
CA LYS A 133 4.64 -5.49 14.50
C LYS A 133 4.48 -5.77 13.01
N ILE A 134 3.37 -6.40 12.63
CA ILE A 134 3.02 -6.68 11.23
C ILE A 134 2.89 -5.37 10.45
N PHE A 135 2.18 -4.39 11.01
CA PHE A 135 2.04 -3.06 10.43
C PHE A 135 3.39 -2.41 10.16
N LYS A 136 4.30 -2.43 11.13
CA LYS A 136 5.64 -1.86 10.98
C LYS A 136 6.43 -2.54 9.86
N GLU A 137 6.38 -3.87 9.77
CA GLU A 137 7.06 -4.63 8.71
C GLU A 137 6.50 -4.29 7.33
N ASN A 138 5.18 -4.23 7.19
CA ASN A 138 4.50 -3.88 5.95
C ASN A 138 4.76 -2.43 5.52
N VAL A 139 4.76 -1.48 6.46
CA VAL A 139 5.10 -0.08 6.18
C VAL A 139 6.54 0.03 5.66
N ALA A 140 7.49 -0.67 6.28
CA ALA A 140 8.87 -0.69 5.80
C ALA A 140 9.00 -1.30 4.39
N TYR A 141 8.25 -2.35 4.09
CA TYR A 141 8.17 -2.94 2.75
C TYR A 141 7.65 -1.92 1.71
N ILE A 142 6.54 -1.26 2.02
CA ILE A 142 5.89 -0.26 1.16
C ILE A 142 6.84 0.92 0.88
N GLU A 143 7.48 1.44 1.92
CA GLU A 143 8.42 2.56 1.79
C GLU A 143 9.64 2.17 0.97
N SER A 144 10.23 0.99 1.22
CA SER A 144 11.34 0.45 0.44
C SER A 144 10.97 0.30 -1.04
N PHE A 145 9.79 -0.26 -1.34
CA PHE A 145 9.30 -0.40 -2.71
C PHE A 145 9.15 0.95 -3.40
N ASN A 146 8.54 1.93 -2.73
CA ASN A 146 8.23 3.24 -3.30
C ASN A 146 9.46 4.13 -3.49
N ASN A 147 10.50 3.94 -2.68
CA ASN A 147 11.79 4.63 -2.76
C ASN A 147 12.69 4.08 -3.88
N ALA A 148 12.44 2.86 -4.36
CA ALA A 148 13.13 2.34 -5.53
C ALA A 148 12.77 3.17 -6.78
N ALA A 149 13.79 3.58 -7.54
CA ALA A 149 13.59 4.40 -8.73
C ALA A 149 12.76 3.67 -9.80
N ASN A 150 11.97 4.45 -10.55
CA ASN A 150 11.29 4.04 -11.79
C ASN A 150 10.30 2.86 -11.67
N LYS A 151 9.54 2.78 -10.57
CA LYS A 151 8.41 1.83 -10.49
C LYS A 151 7.20 2.36 -11.28
N PRO A 152 6.56 1.55 -12.15
CA PRO A 152 5.39 1.97 -12.96
C PRO A 152 4.07 2.02 -12.17
N TYR A 153 4.12 1.62 -10.89
CA TYR A 153 3.02 1.72 -9.94
C TYR A 153 3.55 2.00 -8.54
N LYS A 154 2.65 2.36 -7.62
CA LYS A 154 2.95 2.66 -6.22
C LYS A 154 2.19 1.73 -5.28
N LEU A 155 2.77 1.52 -4.11
CA LEU A 155 2.13 0.85 -2.98
C LEU A 155 1.65 1.86 -1.93
N SER A 156 0.69 1.50 -1.09
CA SER A 156 0.19 2.34 -0.01
C SER A 156 -0.11 1.55 1.25
N VAL A 157 -0.03 2.23 2.40
CA VAL A 157 -0.44 1.70 3.70
C VAL A 157 -1.97 1.70 3.74
N ASN A 158 -2.57 0.69 3.11
CA ASN A 158 -4.02 0.55 2.99
C ASN A 158 -4.61 -0.21 4.20
N GLN A 159 -5.90 -0.57 4.12
CA GLN A 159 -6.61 -1.27 5.19
C GLN A 159 -6.01 -2.63 5.56
N PHE A 160 -5.11 -3.21 4.75
CA PHE A 160 -4.49 -4.52 5.01
C PHE A 160 -3.11 -4.44 5.65
N ALA A 161 -2.67 -3.25 6.04
CA ALA A 161 -1.32 -3.02 6.56
C ALA A 161 -1.03 -3.82 7.84
N ASP A 162 -2.02 -4.22 8.63
CA ASP A 162 -1.85 -5.02 9.84
C ASP A 162 -1.97 -6.54 9.64
N LEU A 163 -2.08 -7.01 8.39
CA LEU A 163 -2.19 -8.43 8.05
C LEU A 163 -0.89 -8.97 7.46
N THR A 164 -0.53 -10.20 7.85
CA THR A 164 0.47 -10.97 7.11
C THR A 164 -0.06 -11.30 5.72
N ASN A 165 0.83 -11.61 4.78
CA ASN A 165 0.37 -12.00 3.44
C ASN A 165 -0.42 -13.31 3.48
N GLU A 166 -0.06 -14.24 4.35
CA GLU A 166 -0.77 -15.49 4.59
C GLU A 166 -2.19 -15.25 5.12
N ASP A 167 -2.35 -14.41 6.15
CA ASP A 167 -3.66 -14.08 6.72
C ASP A 167 -4.54 -13.33 5.69
N PHE A 168 -3.93 -12.45 4.89
CA PHE A 168 -4.60 -11.75 3.80
C PHE A 168 -5.13 -12.73 2.74
N LYS A 169 -4.30 -13.65 2.26
CA LYS A 169 -4.71 -14.68 1.29
C LYS A 169 -5.84 -15.55 1.86
N ALA A 170 -5.66 -16.06 3.08
CA ALA A 170 -6.60 -16.99 3.70
C ALA A 170 -8.01 -16.40 3.94
N SER A 171 -8.11 -15.08 4.13
CA SER A 171 -9.37 -14.40 4.39
C SER A 171 -10.09 -13.86 3.15
N ARG A 172 -9.40 -13.72 2.01
CA ARG A 172 -9.96 -13.02 0.82
C ARG A 172 -9.81 -13.79 -0.49
N ASN A 173 -8.74 -14.57 -0.63
CA ASN A 173 -8.41 -15.29 -1.86
C ASN A 173 -8.82 -16.75 -1.70
N ARG A 174 -10.01 -17.09 -2.17
CA ARG A 174 -10.53 -18.48 -2.16
C ARG A 174 -11.24 -18.85 -3.45
N PHE A 175 -10.73 -18.37 -4.58
CA PHE A 175 -11.14 -18.90 -5.87
C PHE A 175 -10.65 -20.35 -5.99
N LYS A 176 -11.56 -21.28 -6.30
CA LYS A 176 -11.24 -22.72 -6.39
C LYS A 176 -10.94 -23.13 -7.83
N GLY A 177 -9.98 -22.44 -8.44
CA GLY A 177 -9.58 -22.68 -9.82
C GLY A 177 -9.35 -24.17 -10.10
N HIS A 178 -9.87 -24.64 -11.22
CA HIS A 178 -9.68 -26.00 -11.72
C HIS A 178 -8.84 -25.96 -13.01
N GLU A 179 -8.33 -27.11 -13.47
CA GLU A 179 -7.65 -27.12 -14.78
C GLU A 179 -8.64 -26.73 -15.88
N CYS A 180 -8.27 -25.73 -16.69
CA CYS A 180 -9.09 -25.28 -17.81
C CYS A 180 -9.38 -26.45 -18.75
N SER A 181 -10.65 -26.63 -19.10
CA SER A 181 -11.04 -27.63 -20.10
C SER A 181 -10.29 -27.38 -21.40
N THR A 182 -9.59 -28.40 -21.91
CA THR A 182 -8.91 -28.35 -23.22
C THR A 182 -9.89 -28.50 -24.39
N LYS A 183 -11.19 -28.63 -24.12
CA LYS A 183 -12.21 -28.72 -25.16
C LYS A 183 -12.47 -27.34 -25.74
N THR A 184 -12.11 -27.18 -27.01
CA THR A 184 -12.49 -26.01 -27.81
C THR A 184 -14.01 -25.99 -27.99
N THR A 185 -14.70 -25.16 -27.21
CA THR A 185 -16.10 -24.79 -27.47
C THR A 185 -16.14 -23.60 -28.42
N SER A 186 -17.28 -23.38 -29.07
CA SER A 186 -17.49 -22.17 -29.88
C SER A 186 -17.45 -20.94 -28.98
N PHE A 187 -16.64 -19.94 -29.33
CA PHE A 187 -16.53 -18.68 -28.61
C PHE A 187 -17.38 -17.61 -29.32
N LYS A 188 -18.44 -17.10 -28.66
CA LYS A 188 -19.38 -16.14 -29.25
C LYS A 188 -18.72 -14.91 -29.88
N TYR A 189 -17.61 -14.44 -29.31
CA TYR A 189 -16.91 -13.23 -29.75
C TYR A 189 -15.69 -13.50 -30.64
N GLU A 190 -15.55 -14.69 -31.22
CA GLU A 190 -14.42 -15.06 -32.08
C GLU A 190 -14.29 -14.16 -33.31
N ASN A 191 -15.42 -13.73 -33.89
CA ASN A 191 -15.46 -12.90 -35.09
C ASN A 191 -15.44 -11.38 -34.81
N VAL A 192 -15.29 -10.96 -33.54
CA VAL A 192 -15.11 -9.55 -33.20
C VAL A 192 -13.70 -9.15 -33.63
N THR A 193 -13.59 -8.25 -34.62
CA THR A 193 -12.30 -7.87 -35.22
C THR A 193 -11.95 -6.40 -35.03
N ALA A 194 -12.94 -5.57 -34.72
CA ALA A 194 -12.77 -4.13 -34.50
C ALA A 194 -13.29 -3.75 -33.11
N VAL A 195 -12.36 -3.58 -32.17
CA VAL A 195 -12.64 -3.08 -30.82
C VAL A 195 -12.02 -1.70 -30.64
N PRO A 196 -12.62 -0.80 -29.84
CA PRO A 196 -12.03 0.50 -29.55
C PRO A 196 -10.68 0.35 -28.85
N SER A 197 -9.83 1.38 -28.88
CA SER A 197 -8.53 1.35 -28.17
C SER A 197 -8.69 1.45 -26.64
N THR A 198 -9.77 2.06 -26.19
CA THR A 198 -10.13 2.22 -24.78
C THR A 198 -11.62 1.97 -24.60
N LEU A 199 -11.99 1.31 -23.50
CA LEU A 199 -13.36 1.05 -23.12
C LEU A 199 -13.47 1.07 -21.59
N ASP A 200 -14.56 1.64 -21.09
CA ASP A 200 -14.87 1.68 -19.66
C ASP A 200 -16.38 1.50 -19.48
N TRP A 201 -16.79 0.31 -19.05
CA TRP A 201 -18.21 -0.03 -18.87
C TRP A 201 -18.87 0.80 -17.76
N ARG A 202 -18.09 1.40 -16.84
CA ARG A 202 -18.63 2.33 -15.83
C ARG A 202 -19.25 3.55 -16.49
N LYS A 203 -18.58 4.08 -17.52
CA LYS A 203 -19.08 5.21 -18.32
C LYS A 203 -20.28 4.87 -19.19
N LYS A 204 -20.57 3.57 -19.37
CA LYS A 204 -21.74 3.05 -20.09
C LYS A 204 -22.87 2.65 -19.15
N GLY A 205 -22.71 2.84 -17.84
CA GLY A 205 -23.70 2.49 -16.84
C GLY A 205 -23.87 0.99 -16.62
N ALA A 206 -22.91 0.16 -17.03
CA ALA A 206 -22.97 -1.30 -16.92
C ALA A 206 -22.11 -1.87 -15.78
N VAL A 207 -21.83 -1.05 -14.75
CA VAL A 207 -21.04 -1.43 -13.58
C VAL A 207 -21.65 -0.78 -12.34
N THR A 208 -22.06 -1.59 -11.38
CA THR A 208 -22.53 -1.14 -10.05
C THR A 208 -21.37 -0.59 -9.20
N PRO A 209 -21.65 0.14 -8.10
CA PRO A 209 -20.61 0.56 -7.15
C PRO A 209 -19.73 -0.61 -6.66
N ILE A 210 -18.53 -0.29 -6.17
CA ILE A 210 -17.68 -1.28 -5.50
C ILE A 210 -18.34 -1.75 -4.21
N LYS A 211 -18.22 -3.05 -3.94
CA LYS A 211 -18.63 -3.71 -2.69
C LYS A 211 -17.40 -4.26 -1.95
N ASP A 212 -17.58 -4.72 -0.73
CA ASP A 212 -16.52 -5.35 0.09
C ASP A 212 -16.96 -6.73 0.58
N GLN A 213 -16.22 -7.77 0.19
CA GLN A 213 -16.43 -9.16 0.62
C GLN A 213 -16.01 -9.41 2.08
N GLY A 214 -15.34 -8.46 2.72
CA GLY A 214 -14.87 -8.62 4.10
C GLY A 214 -13.91 -9.80 4.26
N GLN A 215 -14.15 -10.63 5.27
CA GLN A 215 -13.31 -11.80 5.62
C GLN A 215 -13.82 -13.12 5.04
N CYS A 216 -14.78 -13.05 4.12
CA CYS A 216 -15.37 -14.21 3.46
C CYS A 216 -14.69 -14.45 2.11
N GLY A 217 -14.28 -15.69 1.83
CA GLY A 217 -13.63 -16.09 0.58
C GLY A 217 -14.58 -16.22 -0.62
N CYS A 218 -15.53 -15.30 -0.77
CA CYS A 218 -16.59 -15.33 -1.77
C CYS A 218 -16.32 -14.45 -3.00
N CYS A 219 -15.06 -14.15 -3.30
CA CYS A 219 -14.66 -13.38 -4.50
C CYS A 219 -15.28 -13.92 -5.82
N TRP A 220 -15.48 -15.24 -5.90
CA TRP A 220 -16.17 -15.91 -7.00
C TRP A 220 -17.60 -15.38 -7.21
N ALA A 221 -18.38 -15.26 -6.13
CA ALA A 221 -19.75 -14.74 -6.18
C ALA A 221 -19.77 -13.27 -6.60
N PHE A 222 -18.90 -12.43 -6.04
CA PHE A 222 -18.78 -11.01 -6.42
C PHE A 222 -18.40 -10.83 -7.89
N SER A 223 -17.48 -11.65 -8.39
CA SER A 223 -17.07 -11.61 -9.80
C SER A 223 -18.22 -11.99 -10.73
N ALA A 224 -18.91 -13.10 -10.45
CA ALA A 224 -20.04 -13.58 -11.25
C ALA A 224 -21.23 -12.60 -11.22
N VAL A 225 -21.55 -12.06 -10.04
CA VAL A 225 -22.60 -11.05 -9.89
C VAL A 225 -22.27 -9.81 -10.71
N ALA A 226 -21.06 -9.25 -10.60
CA ALA A 226 -20.70 -8.04 -11.35
C ALA A 226 -20.77 -8.24 -12.88
N ALA A 227 -20.43 -9.42 -13.39
CA ALA A 227 -20.61 -9.75 -14.81
C ALA A 227 -22.10 -9.89 -15.19
N THR A 228 -22.91 -10.49 -14.31
CA THR A 228 -24.36 -10.66 -14.49
C THR A 228 -25.10 -9.32 -14.47
N GLU A 229 -24.76 -8.42 -13.55
CA GLU A 229 -25.26 -7.04 -13.51
C GLU A 229 -24.93 -6.30 -14.81
N GLY A 230 -23.70 -6.48 -15.30
CA GLY A 230 -23.23 -5.91 -16.56
C GLY A 230 -24.04 -6.35 -17.76
N ILE A 231 -24.18 -7.67 -17.97
CA ILE A 231 -24.97 -8.19 -19.09
C ILE A 231 -26.46 -7.83 -18.98
N THR A 232 -27.00 -7.78 -17.76
CA THR A 232 -28.39 -7.36 -17.50
C THR A 232 -28.63 -5.92 -17.93
N GLN A 233 -27.70 -5.01 -17.61
CA GLN A 233 -27.78 -3.63 -18.10
C GLN A 233 -27.76 -3.58 -19.63
N LEU A 234 -26.92 -4.38 -20.28
CA LEU A 234 -26.77 -4.37 -21.73
C LEU A 234 -28.00 -4.90 -22.47
N THR A 235 -28.70 -5.88 -21.90
CA THR A 235 -29.88 -6.49 -22.53
C THR A 235 -31.18 -5.78 -22.16
N THR A 236 -31.30 -5.26 -20.94
CA THR A 236 -32.56 -4.67 -20.44
C THR A 236 -32.54 -3.15 -20.34
N GLY A 237 -31.36 -2.53 -20.36
CA GLY A 237 -31.16 -1.11 -20.10
C GLY A 237 -31.29 -0.72 -18.62
N LYS A 238 -31.40 -1.68 -17.69
CA LYS A 238 -31.51 -1.44 -16.25
C LYS A 238 -30.32 -2.02 -15.48
N LEU A 239 -29.63 -1.16 -14.74
CA LEU A 239 -28.52 -1.55 -13.88
C LEU A 239 -29.11 -1.89 -12.52
N ILE A 240 -29.12 -3.16 -12.20
CA ILE A 240 -29.71 -3.70 -10.98
C ILE A 240 -28.55 -4.20 -10.11
N SER A 241 -28.53 -3.84 -8.82
CA SER A 241 -27.56 -4.44 -7.91
C SER A 241 -28.09 -5.79 -7.42
N LEU A 242 -27.37 -6.85 -7.73
CA LEU A 242 -27.77 -8.23 -7.43
C LEU A 242 -27.10 -8.74 -6.15
N SER A 243 -27.62 -9.84 -5.60
CA SER A 243 -27.17 -10.39 -4.32
C SER A 243 -26.04 -11.38 -4.49
N GLU A 244 -24.85 -11.06 -3.95
CA GLU A 244 -23.79 -12.06 -3.78
C GLU A 244 -24.12 -13.07 -2.68
N GLN A 245 -24.90 -12.66 -1.66
CA GLN A 245 -25.25 -13.53 -0.54
C GLN A 245 -26.15 -14.70 -0.97
N GLU A 246 -27.03 -14.49 -1.94
CA GLU A 246 -27.83 -15.58 -2.51
C GLU A 246 -26.93 -16.67 -3.09
N LEU A 247 -25.88 -16.31 -3.84
CA LEU A 247 -24.89 -17.30 -4.31
C LEU A 247 -24.15 -17.95 -3.15
N VAL A 248 -23.68 -17.17 -2.18
CA VAL A 248 -22.96 -17.70 -1.00
C VAL A 248 -23.77 -18.73 -0.23
N ASP A 249 -25.08 -18.49 -0.07
CA ASP A 249 -25.95 -19.34 0.75
C ASP A 249 -26.61 -20.49 -0.05
N CYS A 250 -26.88 -20.30 -1.33
CA CYS A 250 -27.68 -21.21 -2.16
C CYS A 250 -26.84 -22.03 -3.14
N ASP A 251 -25.77 -21.48 -3.70
CA ASP A 251 -24.83 -22.22 -4.56
C ASP A 251 -23.77 -22.95 -3.74
N THR A 252 -24.24 -23.92 -2.94
CA THR A 252 -23.39 -24.71 -2.03
C THR A 252 -23.27 -26.17 -2.47
N SER A 253 -23.75 -26.48 -3.67
CA SER A 253 -23.69 -27.83 -4.24
C SER A 253 -22.40 -28.01 -5.05
N GLY A 254 -21.65 -29.08 -4.80
CA GLY A 254 -20.43 -29.38 -5.56
C GLY A 254 -19.18 -28.65 -5.06
N VAL A 255 -18.56 -27.83 -5.91
CA VAL A 255 -17.26 -27.18 -5.62
C VAL A 255 -17.42 -25.93 -4.76
N ASP A 256 -18.53 -25.23 -4.93
CA ASP A 256 -18.80 -23.94 -4.31
C ASP A 256 -19.28 -24.16 -2.88
N GLN A 257 -18.64 -23.48 -1.93
CA GLN A 257 -18.80 -23.70 -0.50
C GLN A 257 -18.80 -22.36 0.24
N GLY A 258 -19.61 -21.42 -0.25
CA GLY A 258 -19.76 -20.09 0.36
C GLY A 258 -18.42 -19.37 0.58
N CYS A 259 -18.13 -19.04 1.84
CA CYS A 259 -16.90 -18.38 2.28
C CYS A 259 -15.65 -19.24 2.17
N GLU A 260 -15.76 -20.57 2.03
CA GLU A 260 -14.61 -21.47 1.80
C GLU A 260 -14.19 -21.51 0.33
N GLY A 261 -14.91 -20.80 -0.56
CA GLY A 261 -14.51 -20.59 -1.95
C GLY A 261 -15.40 -21.30 -2.96
N GLY A 262 -15.26 -20.91 -4.22
CA GLY A 262 -16.10 -21.35 -5.34
C GLY A 262 -15.56 -20.91 -6.71
N LEU A 263 -16.39 -21.06 -7.73
CA LEU A 263 -16.07 -20.82 -9.15
C LEU A 263 -17.13 -19.93 -9.81
N MET A 264 -16.70 -18.98 -10.63
CA MET A 264 -17.65 -18.12 -11.37
C MET A 264 -18.54 -18.92 -12.34
N ASP A 265 -18.03 -20.00 -12.93
CA ASP A 265 -18.81 -20.88 -13.81
C ASP A 265 -19.98 -21.56 -13.09
N ASN A 266 -19.74 -22.07 -11.89
CA ASN A 266 -20.78 -22.69 -11.08
C ASN A 266 -21.82 -21.66 -10.65
N ALA A 267 -21.38 -20.46 -10.24
CA ALA A 267 -22.29 -19.36 -9.97
C ALA A 267 -23.19 -19.02 -11.17
N PHE A 268 -22.63 -18.97 -12.39
CA PHE A 268 -23.45 -18.77 -13.59
C PHE A 268 -24.40 -19.95 -13.86
N GLN A 269 -23.92 -21.18 -13.69
CA GLN A 269 -24.76 -22.37 -13.81
C GLN A 269 -25.92 -22.34 -12.81
N PHE A 270 -25.67 -21.97 -11.55
CA PHE A 270 -26.68 -21.78 -10.53
C PHE A 270 -27.70 -20.72 -10.96
N ILE A 271 -27.27 -19.53 -11.41
CA ILE A 271 -28.20 -18.47 -11.85
C ILE A 271 -29.10 -18.95 -13.00
N GLN A 272 -28.55 -19.74 -13.92
CA GLN A 272 -29.31 -20.34 -15.02
C GLN A 272 -30.35 -21.35 -14.51
N ASP A 273 -29.92 -22.29 -13.65
CA ASP A 273 -30.77 -23.38 -13.14
C ASP A 273 -31.83 -22.88 -12.15
N ASN A 274 -31.49 -21.86 -11.35
CA ASN A 274 -32.41 -21.16 -10.47
C ASN A 274 -33.38 -20.24 -11.24
N HIS A 275 -33.16 -20.03 -12.54
CA HIS A 275 -33.92 -19.11 -13.39
C HIS A 275 -33.80 -17.64 -12.99
N GLY A 276 -32.74 -17.29 -12.26
CA GLY A 276 -32.34 -15.92 -11.98
C GLY A 276 -31.66 -15.74 -10.64
N LEU A 277 -31.41 -14.46 -10.33
CA LEU A 277 -30.83 -14.00 -9.09
C LEU A 277 -31.63 -12.81 -8.57
N THR A 278 -31.80 -12.69 -7.25
CA THR A 278 -32.48 -11.56 -6.60
C THR A 278 -31.58 -10.33 -6.45
N THR A 279 -32.16 -9.24 -5.97
CA THR A 279 -31.43 -7.98 -5.71
C THR A 279 -30.70 -8.01 -4.38
N GLU A 280 -29.61 -7.26 -4.27
CA GLU A 280 -28.92 -6.94 -3.00
C GLU A 280 -29.91 -6.49 -1.92
N ALA A 281 -30.90 -5.66 -2.28
CA ALA A 281 -31.88 -5.16 -1.32
C ALA A 281 -32.83 -6.23 -0.77
N SER A 282 -33.12 -7.29 -1.54
CA SER A 282 -33.98 -8.40 -1.14
C SER A 282 -33.24 -9.45 -0.33
N TYR A 283 -31.95 -9.66 -0.63
CA TYR A 283 -31.07 -10.61 0.03
C TYR A 283 -29.72 -9.93 0.32
N PRO A 284 -29.61 -9.13 1.40
CA PRO A 284 -28.43 -8.33 1.68
C PRO A 284 -27.18 -9.14 2.02
N TYR A 285 -26.02 -8.62 1.66
CA TYR A 285 -24.74 -9.22 2.00
C TYR A 285 -24.43 -9.16 3.50
N THR A 286 -24.06 -10.31 4.06
CA THR A 286 -23.74 -10.48 5.49
C THR A 286 -22.29 -10.89 5.75
N GLY A 287 -21.56 -11.31 4.70
CA GLY A 287 -20.13 -11.64 4.83
C GLY A 287 -19.83 -12.91 5.60
N VAL A 288 -20.81 -13.81 5.72
CA VAL A 288 -20.70 -15.12 6.37
C VAL A 288 -21.59 -16.12 5.64
N ASP A 289 -21.33 -17.41 5.85
CA ASP A 289 -22.21 -18.48 5.36
C ASP A 289 -23.55 -18.47 6.12
N GLY A 290 -24.64 -18.40 5.37
CA GLY A 290 -26.00 -18.53 5.85
C GLY A 290 -26.69 -19.78 5.33
N THR A 291 -27.95 -19.94 5.72
CA THR A 291 -28.84 -20.93 5.11
C THR A 291 -29.59 -20.27 3.97
N CYS A 292 -29.60 -20.90 2.79
CA CYS A 292 -30.35 -20.42 1.64
C CYS A 292 -31.80 -20.04 1.99
N ASN A 293 -32.13 -18.76 1.83
CA ASN A 293 -33.48 -18.24 2.05
C ASN A 293 -34.32 -18.36 0.77
N THR A 294 -34.97 -19.51 0.62
CA THR A 294 -35.77 -19.86 -0.57
C THR A 294 -36.88 -18.86 -0.90
N ASN A 295 -37.39 -18.12 0.10
CA ASN A 295 -38.40 -17.09 -0.14
C ASN A 295 -37.83 -15.83 -0.81
N GLN A 296 -36.55 -15.51 -0.56
CA GLN A 296 -35.87 -14.37 -1.20
C GLN A 296 -35.26 -14.79 -2.53
N GLU A 297 -34.64 -15.97 -2.58
CA GLU A 297 -34.13 -16.62 -3.79
C GLU A 297 -35.19 -16.63 -4.92
N ALA A 298 -36.42 -17.04 -4.61
CA ALA A 298 -37.52 -17.09 -5.58
C ALA A 298 -37.95 -15.72 -6.18
N LYS A 299 -37.39 -14.60 -5.70
CA LYS A 299 -37.70 -13.24 -6.19
C LYS A 299 -36.67 -12.78 -7.22
N HIS A 300 -36.60 -13.48 -8.34
CA HIS A 300 -35.64 -13.21 -9.41
C HIS A 300 -35.79 -11.78 -9.97
N ALA A 301 -34.66 -11.08 -10.08
CA ALA A 301 -34.55 -9.72 -10.60
C ALA A 301 -33.77 -9.64 -11.91
N ALA A 302 -32.85 -10.58 -12.14
CA ALA A 302 -32.08 -10.73 -13.37
C ALA A 302 -31.93 -12.21 -13.73
N THR A 303 -31.83 -12.52 -15.02
CA THR A 303 -31.72 -13.88 -15.56
C THR A 303 -30.64 -13.95 -16.62
N ILE A 304 -30.02 -15.12 -16.79
CA ILE A 304 -29.08 -15.42 -17.87
C ILE A 304 -29.50 -16.71 -18.57
N ASN A 305 -29.15 -16.88 -19.84
CA ASN A 305 -29.47 -18.07 -20.62
C ASN A 305 -28.40 -19.17 -20.52
N GLY A 306 -27.23 -18.83 -19.97
CA GLY A 306 -26.10 -19.72 -19.75
C GLY A 306 -24.79 -18.94 -19.59
N HIS A 307 -23.66 -19.61 -19.76
CA HIS A 307 -22.32 -19.00 -19.72
C HIS A 307 -21.40 -19.62 -20.76
N GLU A 308 -20.34 -18.90 -21.09
CA GLU A 308 -19.27 -19.35 -21.97
C GLU A 308 -17.91 -18.94 -21.39
N ASP A 309 -16.86 -19.67 -21.77
CA ASP A 309 -15.48 -19.32 -21.47
C ASP A 309 -14.82 -18.59 -22.64
N VAL A 310 -14.06 -17.54 -22.31
CA VAL A 310 -13.05 -17.05 -23.25
C VAL A 310 -11.97 -18.13 -23.45
N PRO A 311 -11.51 -18.37 -24.70
CA PRO A 311 -10.39 -19.26 -24.96
C PRO A 311 -9.20 -18.97 -24.03
N ALA A 312 -8.81 -19.97 -23.24
CA ALA A 312 -7.74 -19.83 -22.25
C ALA A 312 -6.41 -19.40 -22.90
N ASN A 313 -5.65 -18.60 -22.16
CA ASN A 313 -4.34 -18.08 -22.54
C ASN A 313 -4.36 -17.23 -23.83
N ASN A 314 -5.44 -16.44 -24.01
CA ASN A 314 -5.63 -15.61 -25.18
C ASN A 314 -6.15 -14.21 -24.81
N GLU A 315 -5.23 -13.27 -24.53
CA GLU A 315 -5.57 -11.87 -24.24
C GLU A 315 -6.34 -11.17 -25.37
N ASN A 316 -6.20 -11.61 -26.63
CA ASN A 316 -6.97 -11.04 -27.74
C ASN A 316 -8.42 -11.51 -27.71
N ALA A 317 -8.67 -12.78 -27.41
CA ALA A 317 -10.03 -13.27 -27.21
C ALA A 317 -10.68 -12.63 -25.97
N LEU A 318 -9.92 -12.48 -24.88
CA LEU A 318 -10.38 -11.73 -23.71
C LEU A 318 -10.72 -10.28 -24.07
N LEU A 319 -9.91 -9.64 -24.91
CA LEU A 319 -10.16 -8.28 -25.37
C LEU A 319 -11.48 -8.18 -26.14
N ASN A 320 -11.74 -9.14 -27.02
CA ASN A 320 -12.99 -9.22 -27.75
C ASN A 320 -14.20 -9.37 -26.82
N ALA A 321 -14.11 -10.26 -25.83
CA ALA A 321 -15.18 -10.46 -24.86
C ALA A 321 -15.41 -9.21 -23.99
N VAL A 322 -14.35 -8.63 -23.44
CA VAL A 322 -14.44 -7.40 -22.62
C VAL A 322 -14.95 -6.21 -23.44
N ALA A 323 -14.67 -6.18 -24.75
CA ALA A 323 -15.22 -5.16 -25.64
C ALA A 323 -16.75 -5.29 -25.85
N SER A 324 -17.30 -6.48 -25.59
CA SER A 324 -18.73 -6.79 -25.75
C SER A 324 -19.52 -6.72 -24.45
N GLN A 325 -18.92 -7.05 -23.30
CA GLN A 325 -19.54 -6.99 -21.97
C GLN A 325 -18.49 -7.01 -20.85
N PRO A 326 -18.85 -6.72 -19.58
CA PRO A 326 -18.01 -7.10 -18.43
C PRO A 326 -17.81 -8.62 -18.36
N VAL A 327 -16.58 -9.05 -18.02
CA VAL A 327 -16.17 -10.47 -18.00
C VAL A 327 -15.58 -10.81 -16.65
N SER A 328 -16.00 -11.92 -16.05
CA SER A 328 -15.34 -12.46 -14.85
C SER A 328 -13.97 -13.01 -15.23
N VAL A 329 -12.95 -12.75 -14.43
CA VAL A 329 -11.59 -13.26 -14.64
C VAL A 329 -11.00 -13.72 -13.31
N ALA A 330 -10.21 -14.78 -13.34
CA ALA A 330 -9.40 -15.19 -12.21
C ALA A 330 -7.97 -14.64 -12.33
N ILE A 331 -7.36 -14.27 -11.20
CA ILE A 331 -5.97 -13.79 -11.12
C ILE A 331 -5.24 -14.40 -9.92
N ASP A 332 -3.91 -14.37 -9.95
CA ASP A 332 -3.05 -14.55 -8.77
C ASP A 332 -2.97 -13.22 -8.00
N ALA A 333 -3.80 -13.06 -6.97
CA ALA A 333 -3.80 -11.88 -6.11
C ALA A 333 -2.98 -12.07 -4.82
N GLY A 334 -2.22 -13.16 -4.70
CA GLY A 334 -1.58 -13.55 -3.45
C GLY A 334 -0.30 -12.77 -3.10
N GLY A 335 0.28 -12.01 -4.02
CA GLY A 335 1.54 -11.30 -3.78
C GLY A 335 1.39 -10.01 -2.96
N SER A 336 2.38 -9.69 -2.11
CA SER A 336 2.40 -8.47 -1.27
C SER A 336 2.28 -7.17 -2.08
N ASP A 337 2.84 -7.11 -3.28
CA ASP A 337 2.69 -5.97 -4.19
C ASP A 337 1.22 -5.72 -4.56
N PHE A 338 0.43 -6.78 -4.73
CA PHE A 338 -0.99 -6.68 -5.04
C PHE A 338 -1.81 -6.31 -3.79
N GLN A 339 -1.49 -6.93 -2.64
CA GLN A 339 -2.08 -6.59 -1.34
C GLN A 339 -2.01 -5.08 -1.06
N PHE A 340 -0.86 -4.45 -1.33
CA PHE A 340 -0.60 -3.04 -1.04
C PHE A 340 -0.65 -2.11 -2.24
N TYR A 341 -1.14 -2.55 -3.40
CA TYR A 341 -1.25 -1.71 -4.60
C TYR A 341 -1.91 -0.35 -4.27
N SER A 342 -1.64 0.70 -5.05
CA SER A 342 -2.20 2.05 -4.79
C SER A 342 -2.55 2.82 -6.06
N SER A 343 -1.68 2.83 -7.06
CA SER A 343 -1.93 3.57 -8.30
C SER A 343 -0.93 3.19 -9.37
N GLY A 344 -1.26 3.53 -10.62
CA GLY A 344 -0.41 3.30 -11.78
C GLY A 344 -0.91 2.12 -12.62
N VAL A 345 -0.07 1.61 -13.52
CA VAL A 345 -0.35 0.34 -14.20
C VAL A 345 0.42 -0.72 -13.44
N PHE A 346 -0.29 -1.64 -12.81
CA PHE A 346 0.29 -2.73 -12.07
C PHE A 346 1.04 -3.66 -13.02
N THR A 347 2.35 -3.81 -12.80
CA THR A 347 3.25 -4.70 -13.56
C THR A 347 3.99 -5.68 -12.63
N GLY A 348 3.54 -5.82 -11.38
CA GLY A 348 4.22 -6.63 -10.37
C GLY A 348 4.21 -8.10 -10.73
N ALA A 349 5.40 -8.69 -10.91
CA ALA A 349 5.56 -10.09 -11.24
C ALA A 349 5.05 -11.01 -10.11
N CYS A 350 4.40 -12.10 -10.49
CA CYS A 350 4.06 -13.25 -9.63
C CYS A 350 3.86 -14.49 -10.50
N GLY A 351 3.40 -15.57 -9.88
CA GLY A 351 2.98 -16.76 -10.59
C GLY A 351 1.64 -16.60 -11.30
N THR A 352 1.08 -17.75 -11.64
CA THR A 352 -0.23 -17.89 -12.26
C THR A 352 -1.10 -18.83 -11.42
N SER A 353 -0.84 -18.89 -10.11
CA SER A 353 -1.63 -19.66 -9.16
C SER A 353 -2.89 -18.86 -8.83
N LEU A 354 -3.91 -19.01 -9.67
CA LEU A 354 -5.16 -18.27 -9.57
C LEU A 354 -5.82 -18.54 -8.21
N ASP A 355 -6.07 -17.48 -7.44
CA ASP A 355 -6.62 -17.56 -6.09
C ASP A 355 -7.73 -16.52 -5.83
N HIS A 356 -8.00 -15.63 -6.78
CA HIS A 356 -8.96 -14.55 -6.63
C HIS A 356 -9.80 -14.29 -7.88
N GLY A 357 -11.12 -14.18 -7.70
CA GLY A 357 -12.08 -13.83 -8.76
C GLY A 357 -12.37 -12.32 -8.78
N VAL A 358 -12.22 -11.70 -9.94
CA VAL A 358 -12.46 -10.26 -10.18
C VAL A 358 -13.20 -10.06 -11.51
N THR A 359 -13.57 -8.83 -11.86
CA THR A 359 -14.29 -8.56 -13.12
C THR A 359 -13.54 -7.56 -13.98
N ALA A 360 -13.19 -7.94 -15.21
CA ALA A 360 -12.68 -7.03 -16.23
C ALA A 360 -13.84 -6.18 -16.77
N VAL A 361 -13.82 -4.89 -16.46
CA VAL A 361 -14.87 -3.92 -16.81
C VAL A 361 -14.41 -2.89 -17.85
N GLY A 362 -13.26 -3.14 -18.47
CA GLY A 362 -12.73 -2.30 -19.51
C GLY A 362 -11.24 -2.50 -19.73
N TYR A 363 -10.67 -1.63 -20.55
CA TYR A 363 -9.25 -1.60 -20.86
C TYR A 363 -8.88 -0.24 -21.41
N GLY A 364 -7.59 0.08 -21.44
CA GLY A 364 -7.13 1.31 -22.03
C GLY A 364 -5.66 1.33 -22.40
N VAL A 365 -5.21 2.54 -22.65
CA VAL A 365 -3.82 2.90 -22.94
C VAL A 365 -3.52 4.18 -22.16
N THR A 366 -2.45 4.19 -21.39
CA THR A 366 -1.96 5.40 -20.70
C THR A 366 -1.25 6.33 -21.67
N ASN A 367 -0.96 7.57 -21.24
CA ASN A 367 -0.31 8.58 -22.09
C ASN A 367 1.09 8.16 -22.57
N ASP A 368 1.78 7.30 -21.83
CA ASP A 368 3.08 6.72 -22.19
C ASP A 368 2.97 5.49 -23.10
N GLY A 369 1.77 5.11 -23.52
CA GLY A 369 1.51 3.97 -24.39
C GLY A 369 1.29 2.63 -23.68
N SER A 370 1.37 2.57 -22.34
CA SER A 370 1.15 1.32 -21.60
C SER A 370 -0.31 0.87 -21.67
N LYS A 371 -0.53 -0.35 -22.16
CA LYS A 371 -1.87 -0.96 -22.25
C LYS A 371 -2.24 -1.58 -20.91
N TYR A 372 -3.50 -1.44 -20.50
CA TYR A 372 -3.99 -2.03 -19.26
C TYR A 372 -5.41 -2.60 -19.38
N TRP A 373 -5.71 -3.58 -18.52
CA TRP A 373 -7.05 -4.02 -18.14
C TRP A 373 -7.56 -3.15 -16.99
N LEU A 374 -8.82 -2.73 -17.05
CA LEU A 374 -9.49 -2.07 -15.93
C LEU A 374 -10.33 -3.13 -15.20
N VAL A 375 -9.94 -3.43 -13.97
CA VAL A 375 -10.49 -4.55 -13.21
C VAL A 375 -11.19 -4.03 -11.95
N LYS A 376 -12.45 -4.45 -11.77
CA LYS A 376 -13.27 -4.23 -10.58
C LYS A 376 -12.90 -5.28 -9.53
N ASN A 377 -12.48 -4.84 -8.35
CA ASN A 377 -12.20 -5.71 -7.20
C ASN A 377 -13.38 -5.68 -6.20
N SER A 378 -13.32 -6.54 -5.18
CA SER A 378 -14.36 -6.76 -4.17
C SER A 378 -13.88 -6.46 -2.74
N TRP A 379 -12.93 -5.53 -2.57
CA TRP A 379 -12.30 -5.21 -1.28
C TRP A 379 -12.65 -3.81 -0.76
N GLY A 380 -13.79 -3.26 -1.19
CA GLY A 380 -14.24 -1.94 -0.78
C GLY A 380 -13.53 -0.80 -1.50
N THR A 381 -14.12 0.40 -1.42
CA THR A 381 -13.59 1.61 -2.07
C THR A 381 -12.34 2.16 -1.39
N GLN A 382 -12.13 1.81 -0.11
CA GLN A 382 -10.93 2.16 0.65
C GLN A 382 -9.70 1.39 0.18
N TRP A 383 -9.90 0.28 -0.55
CA TRP A 383 -8.83 -0.36 -1.29
C TRP A 383 -8.57 0.43 -2.57
N VAL A 384 -7.52 1.24 -2.56
CA VAL A 384 -6.82 1.68 -3.77
C VAL A 384 -7.64 2.62 -4.66
N GLU A 385 -7.56 2.55 -6.00
CA GLU A 385 -8.14 3.47 -7.00
C GLU A 385 -9.68 3.34 -7.00
N GLU A 386 -10.29 3.71 -5.88
CA GLU A 386 -11.72 3.53 -5.57
C GLU A 386 -12.18 2.08 -5.77
N GLY A 387 -11.35 1.10 -5.38
CA GLY A 387 -11.65 -0.34 -5.50
C GLY A 387 -11.30 -0.98 -6.85
N TYR A 388 -10.65 -0.25 -7.77
CA TYR A 388 -10.20 -0.75 -9.06
C TYR A 388 -8.69 -0.97 -9.12
N VAL A 389 -8.27 -1.83 -10.04
CA VAL A 389 -6.86 -1.99 -10.42
C VAL A 389 -6.71 -1.92 -11.93
N ARG A 390 -5.64 -1.22 -12.37
CA ARG A 390 -5.20 -1.23 -13.76
C ARG A 390 -4.05 -2.22 -13.91
N MET A 391 -4.31 -3.38 -14.49
CA MET A 391 -3.31 -4.43 -14.68
C MET A 391 -2.71 -4.35 -16.07
N GLN A 392 -1.39 -4.53 -16.21
CA GLN A 392 -0.75 -4.50 -17.53
C GLN A 392 -1.38 -5.53 -18.48
N ARG A 393 -1.71 -5.08 -19.68
CA ARG A 393 -2.29 -5.88 -20.77
C ARG A 393 -1.26 -6.08 -21.87
N ASN A 394 -1.42 -7.16 -22.63
CA ASN A 394 -0.60 -7.48 -23.80
C ASN A 394 0.86 -7.70 -23.38
N VAL A 395 1.03 -8.58 -22.41
CA VAL A 395 2.35 -9.05 -21.95
C VAL A 395 2.81 -10.23 -22.82
N ALA A 396 4.07 -10.64 -22.70
CA ALA A 396 4.61 -11.74 -23.50
C ALA A 396 4.05 -13.12 -23.09
N ALA A 397 3.67 -13.29 -21.82
CA ALA A 397 3.07 -14.51 -21.30
C ALA A 397 1.65 -14.67 -21.84
N LYS A 398 1.31 -15.86 -22.34
CA LYS A 398 0.00 -16.13 -22.97
C LYS A 398 -1.13 -16.12 -21.94
N GLU A 399 -0.79 -16.50 -20.71
CA GLU A 399 -1.62 -16.48 -19.51
C GLU A 399 -2.05 -15.05 -19.15
N GLY A 400 -1.39 -14.02 -19.70
CA GLY A 400 -1.54 -12.64 -19.28
C GLY A 400 -0.87 -12.37 -17.93
N LEU A 401 -0.79 -11.09 -17.54
CA LEU A 401 -0.22 -10.75 -16.24
C LEU A 401 -1.06 -11.38 -15.12
N ARG A 402 -0.42 -12.12 -14.22
CA ARG A 402 -1.05 -12.81 -13.08
C ARG A 402 -2.10 -13.85 -13.50
N GLY A 403 -2.02 -14.37 -14.73
CA GLY A 403 -2.94 -15.39 -15.23
C GLY A 403 -4.33 -14.89 -15.64
N ILE A 404 -4.51 -13.57 -15.79
CA ILE A 404 -5.82 -12.96 -16.10
C ILE A 404 -6.54 -13.52 -17.35
N ALA A 405 -5.79 -14.12 -18.29
CA ALA A 405 -6.34 -14.73 -19.50
C ALA A 405 -6.51 -16.25 -19.40
N MET A 406 -6.25 -16.86 -18.24
CA MET A 406 -6.36 -18.32 -18.05
C MET A 406 -7.80 -18.78 -17.86
N GLN A 407 -8.56 -18.12 -16.97
CA GLN A 407 -9.96 -18.43 -16.65
C GLN A 407 -10.78 -17.15 -16.68
N ALA A 408 -11.59 -17.03 -17.73
CA ALA A 408 -12.36 -15.82 -17.98
C ALA A 408 -13.78 -16.14 -18.48
N PRO A 409 -14.64 -16.67 -17.58
CA PRO A 409 -16.02 -16.98 -17.93
C PRO A 409 -16.89 -15.72 -17.99
N TYR A 410 -17.95 -15.78 -18.78
CA TYR A 410 -18.94 -14.70 -18.85
C TYR A 410 -20.36 -15.23 -19.05
N PRO A 411 -21.37 -14.55 -18.46
CA PRO A 411 -22.75 -14.92 -18.65
C PRO A 411 -23.23 -14.54 -20.05
N THR A 412 -24.16 -15.33 -20.59
CA THR A 412 -24.85 -15.07 -21.86
C THR A 412 -26.33 -14.80 -21.59
N ALA A 413 -26.91 -13.85 -22.33
CA ALA A 413 -28.30 -13.42 -22.20
C ALA A 413 -28.96 -13.27 -23.56
#